data_AF-A0A7C5K6D4-F1
#
_entry.id   AF-A0A7C5K6D4-F1
#
_cell.length_a   1.000
_cell.length_b   1.000
_cell.length_c   1.000
_cell.angle_alpha   90.00
_cell.angle_beta   90.00
_cell.angle_gamma   90.00
#
_symmetry.space_group_name_H-M   'P 1'
#
loop_
_entity.id
_entity.type
_entity.pdbx_description
1 polymer ?
#
loop_
_entity_poly.entity_id
_entity_poly.type
_entity_poly.pdbx_seq_one_letter_code
_entity_poly.pdbx_strand_id
1 'polypeptide(L)'
;MPLLKQTPETVWPTRAEMDGWPIAEAGLCNRAVHCFTAAGLKTIGELRGLRPADMLRLPHFGRRSLQNVQWFFRWTRRIEKQDVPFHSLPAMLVELLNQPEIFVLEHRYGLLDPLFRPHLKWRTLQDIADVSGGLTRERVRQIEATGLERLRFRLSRTLMSPLEAHLVSRLVLRGGIVTCRELADWVNDPALGRYQPWGSLRLLADVGRRIHNYFDYYTILPPETVARVETKALEFLQRHAEPQPLASLVALLQPELGHYAGDCERTLQVMLEHHPAIDATRDGSFFLGTKSAAWFITSLLKDAGSVVPLETLQREYNQRMIPRSQKSPQALVRVLGELPSVARVGAGLYQWRKAGQ
;
A
#
# COMPACT_ATOMS: atom_id res chain seq x y z
N MET A 1 14.91 3.92 23.90
CA MET A 1 14.44 3.86 22.49
C MET A 1 15.48 4.45 21.53
N PRO A 2 16.32 3.63 20.85
CA PRO A 2 17.31 4.19 19.90
C PRO A 2 17.32 3.65 18.45
N LEU A 3 16.55 2.64 18.05
CA LEU A 3 16.82 1.92 16.79
C LEU A 3 16.16 2.45 15.50
N LEU A 4 15.14 3.32 15.59
CA LEU A 4 14.51 3.90 14.38
C LEU A 4 15.16 5.21 13.91
N LYS A 5 16.23 5.67 14.56
CA LYS A 5 16.92 6.92 14.18
C LYS A 5 17.91 6.75 13.03
N GLN A 6 18.21 5.52 12.62
CA GLN A 6 19.05 5.32 11.44
C GLN A 6 18.17 5.45 10.21
N THR A 7 18.25 6.63 9.58
CA THR A 7 17.81 6.84 8.21
C THR A 7 18.32 5.65 7.39
N PRO A 8 17.46 4.88 6.72
CA PRO A 8 17.90 3.71 5.96
C PRO A 8 18.92 4.17 4.92
N GLU A 9 20.19 3.86 5.16
CA GLU A 9 21.25 4.20 4.22
C GLU A 9 20.99 3.46 2.91
N THR A 10 21.23 4.15 1.80
CA THR A 10 21.21 3.50 0.50
C THR A 10 22.46 2.65 0.39
N VAL A 11 22.29 1.34 0.50
CA VAL A 11 23.36 0.38 0.28
C VAL A 11 23.41 0.05 -1.20
N TRP A 12 24.44 0.55 -1.89
CA TRP A 12 24.69 0.21 -3.28
C TRP A 12 25.34 -1.16 -3.39
N PRO A 13 24.88 -2.02 -4.31
CA PRO A 13 25.51 -3.31 -4.54
C PRO A 13 26.92 -3.11 -5.11
N THR A 14 27.87 -3.85 -4.58
CA THR A 14 29.21 -3.98 -5.12
C THR A 14 29.18 -4.62 -6.51
N ARG A 15 30.26 -4.45 -7.28
CA ARG A 15 30.42 -5.14 -8.56
C ARG A 15 30.29 -6.66 -8.42
N ALA A 16 30.89 -7.26 -7.40
CA ALA A 16 30.83 -8.70 -7.17
C ALA A 16 29.37 -9.18 -6.95
N GLU A 17 28.59 -8.42 -6.18
CA GLU A 17 27.16 -8.72 -6.00
C GLU A 17 26.37 -8.57 -7.30
N MET A 18 26.64 -7.53 -8.10
CA MET A 18 26.01 -7.33 -9.40
C MET A 18 26.37 -8.41 -10.41
N ASP A 19 27.64 -8.83 -10.46
CA ASP A 19 28.10 -9.90 -11.34
C ASP A 19 27.45 -11.25 -10.97
N GLY A 20 27.04 -11.45 -9.71
CA GLY A 20 26.25 -12.60 -9.25
C GLY A 20 24.76 -12.55 -9.61
N TRP A 21 24.24 -11.48 -10.20
CA TRP A 21 22.82 -11.41 -10.56
C TRP A 21 22.43 -12.40 -11.65
N PRO A 22 21.31 -13.14 -11.52
CA PRO A 22 20.76 -13.95 -12.60
C PRO A 22 20.38 -13.08 -13.80
N ILE A 23 20.75 -13.50 -15.01
CA ILE A 23 20.45 -12.76 -16.26
C ILE A 23 18.96 -12.46 -16.40
N ALA A 24 18.10 -13.43 -16.03
CA ALA A 24 16.65 -13.30 -16.14
C ALA A 24 16.03 -12.22 -15.23
N GLU A 25 16.70 -11.86 -14.12
CA GLU A 25 16.19 -10.89 -13.14
C GLU A 25 16.92 -9.54 -13.21
N ALA A 26 18.02 -9.46 -13.96
CA ALA A 26 18.93 -8.33 -13.90
C ALA A 26 18.33 -7.03 -14.46
N GLY A 27 17.45 -7.12 -15.45
CA GLY A 27 16.90 -5.96 -16.16
C GLY A 27 17.23 -5.89 -17.64
N LEU A 28 17.61 -7.03 -18.24
CA LEU A 28 17.79 -7.16 -19.68
C LEU A 28 16.45 -7.45 -20.36
N CYS A 29 16.33 -7.09 -21.64
CA CYS A 29 15.11 -7.40 -22.39
C CYS A 29 14.96 -8.92 -22.62
N ASN A 30 13.73 -9.43 -22.65
CA ASN A 30 13.45 -10.87 -22.77
C ASN A 30 14.18 -11.54 -23.94
N ARG A 31 14.33 -10.84 -25.08
CA ARG A 31 15.09 -11.35 -26.23
C ARG A 31 16.57 -11.57 -25.89
N ALA A 32 17.20 -10.64 -25.20
CA ALA A 32 18.59 -10.79 -24.77
C ALA A 32 18.72 -11.93 -23.76
N VAL A 33 17.82 -11.98 -22.76
CA VAL A 33 17.75 -13.07 -21.76
C VAL A 33 17.67 -14.43 -22.46
N HIS A 34 16.74 -14.63 -23.39
CA HIS A 34 16.61 -15.90 -24.11
C HIS A 34 17.87 -16.28 -24.89
N CYS A 35 18.51 -15.34 -25.59
CA CYS A 35 19.75 -15.62 -26.33
C CYS A 35 20.88 -16.05 -25.40
N PHE A 36 21.01 -15.41 -24.24
CA PHE A 36 22.06 -15.71 -23.27
C PHE A 36 21.82 -17.03 -22.52
N THR A 37 20.58 -17.30 -22.12
CA THR A 37 20.20 -18.59 -21.53
C THR A 37 20.43 -19.74 -22.51
N ALA A 38 20.08 -19.56 -23.79
CA ALA A 38 20.35 -20.55 -24.84
C ALA A 38 21.86 -20.77 -25.07
N ALA A 39 22.69 -19.74 -24.82
CA ALA A 39 24.14 -19.83 -24.85
C ALA A 39 24.76 -20.39 -23.54
N GLY A 40 23.93 -20.82 -22.58
CA GLY A 40 24.38 -21.40 -21.31
C GLY A 40 24.83 -20.38 -20.26
N LEU A 41 24.67 -19.09 -20.50
CA LEU A 41 25.01 -18.03 -19.54
C LEU A 41 23.90 -17.91 -18.49
N LYS A 42 24.29 -17.77 -17.23
CA LYS A 42 23.38 -17.69 -16.08
C LYS A 42 23.46 -16.36 -15.36
N THR A 43 24.65 -15.74 -15.34
CA THR A 43 24.96 -14.58 -14.50
C THR A 43 25.46 -13.37 -15.29
N ILE A 44 25.35 -12.18 -14.69
CA ILE A 44 25.88 -10.94 -15.27
C ILE A 44 27.41 -10.96 -15.37
N GLY A 45 28.11 -11.61 -14.45
CA GLY A 45 29.56 -11.77 -14.49
C GLY A 45 30.03 -12.52 -15.73
N GLU A 46 29.38 -13.64 -16.06
CA GLU A 46 29.65 -14.39 -17.30
C GLU A 46 29.36 -13.53 -18.54
N LEU A 47 28.23 -12.81 -18.54
CA LEU A 47 27.87 -11.92 -19.64
C LEU A 47 28.90 -10.80 -19.86
N ARG A 48 29.48 -10.26 -18.78
CA ARG A 48 30.48 -9.18 -18.83
C ARG A 48 31.78 -9.63 -19.51
N GLY A 49 32.06 -10.93 -19.53
CA GLY A 49 33.20 -11.53 -20.24
C GLY A 49 33.03 -11.56 -21.76
N LEU A 50 31.81 -11.39 -22.29
CA LEU A 50 31.57 -11.40 -23.72
C LEU A 50 31.87 -10.05 -24.37
N ARG A 51 32.51 -10.09 -25.54
CA ARG A 51 32.67 -8.89 -26.37
C ARG A 51 31.41 -8.66 -27.20
N PRO A 52 31.09 -7.39 -27.56
CA PRO A 52 29.96 -7.08 -28.43
C PRO A 52 29.91 -7.88 -29.73
N ALA A 53 31.07 -8.13 -30.34
CA ALA A 53 31.19 -8.93 -31.57
C ALA A 53 30.78 -10.40 -31.35
N ASP A 54 31.09 -10.96 -30.17
CA ASP A 54 30.74 -12.34 -29.82
C ASP A 54 29.23 -12.44 -29.52
N MET A 55 28.64 -11.43 -28.85
CA MET A 55 27.19 -11.37 -28.64
C MET A 55 26.41 -11.32 -29.95
N LEU A 56 26.88 -10.55 -30.95
CA LEU A 56 26.22 -10.46 -32.27
C LEU A 56 26.30 -11.75 -33.10
N ARG A 57 27.16 -12.70 -32.73
CA ARG A 57 27.23 -14.03 -33.34
C ARG A 57 26.19 -14.99 -32.74
N LEU A 58 25.58 -14.65 -31.61
CA LEU A 58 24.54 -15.49 -31.01
C LEU A 58 23.28 -15.53 -31.90
N PRO A 59 22.66 -16.70 -32.08
CA PRO A 59 21.42 -16.82 -32.83
C PRO A 59 20.35 -15.86 -32.32
N HIS A 60 19.71 -15.15 -33.25
CA HIS A 60 18.63 -14.18 -32.98
C HIS A 60 19.03 -12.95 -32.13
N PHE A 61 20.31 -12.77 -31.78
CA PHE A 61 20.76 -11.59 -31.04
C PHE A 61 21.09 -10.43 -31.99
N GLY A 62 20.26 -9.38 -31.96
CA GLY A 62 20.37 -8.23 -32.88
C GLY A 62 20.93 -6.97 -32.23
N ARG A 63 21.11 -5.91 -33.05
CA ARG A 63 21.61 -4.60 -32.61
C ARG A 63 20.80 -3.96 -31.48
N ARG A 64 19.46 -4.12 -31.48
CA ARG A 64 18.60 -3.61 -30.40
C ARG A 64 18.86 -4.30 -29.06
N SER A 65 19.08 -5.62 -29.07
CA SER A 65 19.46 -6.36 -27.86
C SER A 65 20.83 -5.91 -27.37
N LEU A 66 21.78 -5.70 -28.29
CA LEU A 66 23.11 -5.17 -27.94
C LEU A 66 23.02 -3.78 -27.28
N GLN A 67 22.20 -2.87 -27.82
CA GLN A 67 21.98 -1.55 -27.23
C GLN A 67 21.40 -1.64 -25.81
N ASN A 68 20.45 -2.56 -25.57
CA ASN A 68 19.92 -2.80 -24.23
C ASN A 68 20.98 -3.32 -23.25
N VAL A 69 21.85 -4.24 -23.69
CA VAL A 69 22.98 -4.74 -22.87
C VAL A 69 23.99 -3.62 -22.57
N GLN A 70 24.30 -2.78 -23.55
CA GLN A 70 25.18 -1.62 -23.37
C GLN A 70 24.57 -0.61 -22.39
N TRP A 71 23.27 -0.33 -22.50
CA TRP A 71 22.52 0.49 -21.57
C TRP A 71 22.60 -0.06 -20.14
N PHE A 72 22.38 -1.38 -19.97
CA PHE A 72 22.48 -2.06 -18.69
C PHE A 72 23.90 -1.92 -18.09
N PHE A 73 24.95 -2.19 -18.88
CA PHE A 73 26.33 -2.08 -18.39
C PHE A 73 26.78 -0.65 -18.12
N ARG A 74 26.19 0.34 -18.80
CA ARG A 74 26.41 1.75 -18.47
C ARG A 74 25.88 2.04 -17.06
N TRP A 75 24.67 1.57 -16.73
CA TRP A 75 24.09 1.82 -15.42
C TRP A 75 24.78 1.07 -14.29
N THR A 76 25.14 -0.19 -14.47
CA THR A 76 25.92 -0.92 -13.45
C THR A 76 27.26 -0.23 -13.17
N ARG A 77 27.98 0.26 -14.19
CA ARG A 77 29.20 1.08 -13.97
C ARG A 77 28.96 2.39 -13.21
N ARG A 78 27.79 3.00 -13.37
CA ARG A 78 27.42 4.20 -12.62
C ARG A 78 27.12 3.87 -11.16
N ILE A 79 26.41 2.77 -10.91
CA ILE A 79 26.16 2.23 -9.56
C ILE A 79 27.49 1.87 -8.88
N GLU A 80 28.43 1.24 -9.58
CA GLU A 80 29.79 0.95 -9.07
C GLU A 80 30.51 2.21 -8.59
N LYS A 81 30.25 3.36 -9.22
CA LYS A 81 30.80 4.67 -8.85
C LYS A 81 29.92 5.47 -7.90
N GLN A 82 28.77 4.92 -7.50
CA GLN A 82 27.74 5.59 -6.71
C GLN A 82 27.24 6.91 -7.35
N ASP A 83 27.29 7.01 -8.68
CA ASP A 83 26.84 8.15 -9.47
C ASP A 83 25.46 7.87 -10.07
N VAL A 84 24.41 7.98 -9.25
CA VAL A 84 23.03 7.82 -9.70
C VAL A 84 22.30 9.16 -9.59
N PRO A 85 21.96 9.81 -10.72
CA PRO A 85 21.54 11.21 -10.74
C PRO A 85 20.03 11.39 -10.57
N PHE A 86 19.29 10.33 -10.24
CA PHE A 86 17.83 10.41 -10.16
C PHE A 86 17.44 11.09 -8.85
N HIS A 87 17.00 12.33 -8.97
CA HIS A 87 16.48 13.10 -7.85
C HIS A 87 14.94 13.07 -7.79
N SER A 88 14.27 12.44 -8.76
CA SER A 88 12.80 12.36 -8.78
C SER A 88 12.24 11.12 -9.48
N LEU A 89 11.05 10.70 -9.06
CA LEU A 89 10.30 9.58 -9.64
C LEU A 89 10.02 9.76 -11.15
N PRO A 90 9.57 10.92 -11.66
CA PRO A 90 9.37 11.10 -13.10
C PRO A 90 10.64 10.89 -13.93
N ALA A 91 11.79 11.44 -13.50
CA ALA A 91 13.06 11.29 -14.23
C ALA A 91 13.48 9.82 -14.31
N MET A 92 13.26 9.08 -13.23
CA MET A 92 13.54 7.65 -13.17
C MET A 92 12.60 6.82 -14.04
N LEU A 93 11.28 7.11 -14.05
CA LEU A 93 10.35 6.40 -14.93
C LEU A 93 10.69 6.61 -16.40
N VAL A 94 11.08 7.83 -16.80
CA VAL A 94 11.51 8.14 -18.18
C VAL A 94 12.77 7.37 -18.59
N GLU A 95 13.70 7.11 -17.67
CA GLU A 95 14.86 6.27 -17.98
C GLU A 95 14.49 4.79 -18.12
N LEU A 96 13.64 4.27 -17.22
CA LEU A 96 13.41 2.82 -17.09
C LEU A 96 12.32 2.28 -18.01
N LEU A 97 11.37 3.13 -18.43
CA LEU A 97 10.16 2.73 -19.12
C LEU A 97 10.00 3.48 -20.45
N ASN A 98 9.24 2.90 -21.37
CA ASN A 98 8.82 3.61 -22.57
C ASN A 98 7.54 4.45 -22.34
N GLN A 99 7.23 5.33 -23.28
CA GLN A 99 6.09 6.25 -23.15
C GLN A 99 4.73 5.54 -22.94
N PRO A 100 4.38 4.46 -23.68
CA PRO A 100 3.16 3.70 -23.40
C PRO A 100 3.10 3.13 -21.97
N GLU A 101 4.21 2.59 -21.45
CA GLU A 101 4.29 2.06 -20.09
C GLU A 101 4.08 3.18 -19.06
N ILE A 102 4.75 4.31 -19.21
CA ILE A 102 4.59 5.48 -18.33
C ILE A 102 3.14 5.95 -18.35
N PHE A 103 2.55 6.12 -19.54
CA PHE A 103 1.16 6.57 -19.68
C PHE A 103 0.18 5.64 -18.94
N VAL A 104 0.32 4.32 -19.13
CA VAL A 104 -0.55 3.35 -18.46
C VAL A 104 -0.36 3.40 -16.96
N LEU A 105 0.87 3.43 -16.45
CA LEU A 105 1.14 3.51 -15.01
C LEU A 105 0.66 4.83 -14.40
N GLU A 106 0.85 5.96 -15.08
CA GLU A 106 0.36 7.27 -14.62
C GLU A 106 -1.16 7.27 -14.40
N HIS A 107 -1.92 6.68 -15.33
CA HIS A 107 -3.37 6.59 -15.22
C HIS A 107 -3.82 5.52 -14.22
N ARG A 108 -3.13 4.38 -14.21
CA ARG A 108 -3.49 3.22 -13.38
C ARG A 108 -3.29 3.50 -11.90
N TYR A 109 -2.18 4.15 -11.56
CA TYR A 109 -1.80 4.47 -10.19
C TYR A 109 -2.24 5.88 -9.77
N GLY A 110 -2.89 6.64 -10.65
CA GLY A 110 -3.31 8.01 -10.36
C GLY A 110 -2.13 8.94 -10.06
N LEU A 111 -1.00 8.75 -10.74
CA LEU A 111 0.22 9.53 -10.49
C LEU A 111 0.03 11.03 -10.75
N LEU A 112 -0.92 11.41 -11.61
CA LEU A 112 -1.22 12.80 -11.94
C LEU A 112 -2.57 13.27 -11.42
N ASP A 113 -3.32 12.42 -10.71
CA ASP A 113 -4.70 12.70 -10.33
C ASP A 113 -4.79 13.23 -8.88
N PRO A 114 -5.02 14.54 -8.66
CA PRO A 114 -5.11 15.16 -7.33
C PRO A 114 -6.32 14.67 -6.52
N LEU A 115 -7.32 14.07 -7.18
CA LEU A 115 -8.54 13.56 -6.57
C LEU A 115 -8.49 12.06 -6.34
N PHE A 116 -7.44 11.37 -6.81
CA PHE A 116 -7.32 9.95 -6.61
C PHE A 116 -7.30 9.62 -5.11
N ARG A 117 -8.16 8.68 -4.74
CA ARG A 117 -8.19 8.09 -3.41
C ARG A 117 -7.87 6.62 -3.59
N PRO A 118 -6.82 6.08 -2.95
CA PRO A 118 -6.48 4.65 -3.10
C PRO A 118 -7.64 3.69 -2.78
N HIS A 119 -8.56 4.10 -1.92
CA HIS A 119 -9.77 3.36 -1.58
C HIS A 119 -10.98 3.64 -2.49
N LEU A 120 -10.97 4.68 -3.34
CA LEU A 120 -12.05 4.96 -4.30
C LEU A 120 -11.62 4.57 -5.72
N LYS A 121 -12.39 3.64 -6.27
CA LYS A 121 -12.42 3.12 -7.64
C LYS A 121 -11.23 3.51 -8.53
N TRP A 122 -10.36 2.54 -8.76
CA TRP A 122 -9.31 2.60 -9.76
C TRP A 122 -9.87 2.99 -11.12
N ARG A 123 -9.08 3.75 -11.91
CA ARG A 123 -9.29 3.72 -13.36
C ARG A 123 -9.15 2.28 -13.81
N THR A 124 -10.22 1.75 -14.38
CA THR A 124 -10.23 0.41 -14.91
C THR A 124 -9.35 0.36 -16.14
N LEU A 125 -8.87 -0.84 -16.49
CA LEU A 125 -8.12 -1.02 -17.74
C LEU A 125 -8.93 -0.61 -18.97
N GLN A 126 -10.27 -0.67 -18.88
CA GLN A 126 -11.18 -0.19 -19.90
C GLN A 126 -11.16 1.34 -19.99
N ASP A 127 -11.27 2.05 -18.85
CA ASP A 127 -11.21 3.52 -18.84
C ASP A 127 -9.90 4.05 -19.45
N ILE A 128 -8.77 3.36 -19.19
CA ILE A 128 -7.47 3.73 -19.76
C ILE A 128 -7.44 3.48 -21.27
N ALA A 129 -8.00 2.35 -21.72
CA ALA A 129 -8.10 2.00 -23.13
C ALA A 129 -8.94 3.04 -23.90
N ASP A 130 -10.07 3.45 -23.35
CA ASP A 130 -11.00 4.42 -23.93
C ASP A 130 -10.33 5.80 -24.08
N VAL A 131 -9.61 6.26 -23.04
CA VAL A 131 -8.85 7.53 -23.09
C VAL A 131 -7.70 7.50 -24.08
N SER A 132 -7.11 6.31 -24.34
CA SER A 132 -5.99 6.17 -25.27
C SER A 132 -6.41 6.24 -26.75
N GLY A 133 -7.72 6.10 -27.06
CA GLY A 133 -8.26 6.25 -28.42
C GLY A 133 -7.78 5.22 -29.45
N GLY A 134 -7.22 4.08 -29.02
CA GLY A 134 -6.66 3.08 -29.93
C GLY A 134 -6.06 1.83 -29.28
N LEU A 135 -6.23 1.66 -27.97
CA LEU A 135 -5.77 0.47 -27.25
C LEU A 135 -6.97 -0.36 -26.83
N THR A 136 -6.83 -1.69 -26.84
CA THR A 136 -7.81 -2.58 -26.20
C THR A 136 -7.48 -2.73 -24.72
N ARG A 137 -8.46 -3.11 -23.90
CA ARG A 137 -8.26 -3.46 -22.49
C ARG A 137 -7.12 -4.45 -22.28
N GLU A 138 -7.05 -5.48 -23.12
CA GLU A 138 -6.01 -6.51 -23.06
C GLU A 138 -4.63 -5.94 -23.40
N ARG A 139 -4.55 -5.01 -24.35
CA ARG A 139 -3.29 -4.34 -24.67
C ARG A 139 -2.80 -3.47 -23.51
N VAL A 140 -3.70 -2.74 -22.84
CA VAL A 140 -3.38 -1.98 -21.63
C VAL A 140 -2.84 -2.90 -20.53
N ARG A 141 -3.48 -4.05 -20.28
CA ARG A 141 -3.03 -5.06 -19.31
C ARG A 141 -1.60 -5.53 -19.60
N GLN A 142 -1.28 -5.81 -20.86
CA GLN A 142 0.06 -6.25 -21.27
C GLN A 142 1.11 -5.16 -21.05
N ILE A 143 0.78 -3.91 -21.36
CA ILE A 143 1.66 -2.76 -21.15
C ILE A 143 1.88 -2.54 -19.65
N GLU A 144 0.83 -2.55 -18.83
CA GLU A 144 0.91 -2.46 -17.36
C GLU A 144 1.82 -3.56 -16.80
N ALA A 145 1.57 -4.83 -17.17
CA ALA A 145 2.35 -5.96 -16.69
C ALA A 145 3.83 -5.84 -17.07
N THR A 146 4.12 -5.44 -18.31
CA THR A 146 5.50 -5.24 -18.78
C THR A 146 6.19 -4.10 -18.03
N GLY A 147 5.48 -2.99 -17.79
CA GLY A 147 6.01 -1.85 -17.04
C GLY A 147 6.32 -2.21 -15.59
N LEU A 148 5.41 -2.90 -14.90
CA LEU A 148 5.61 -3.35 -13.53
C LEU A 148 6.74 -4.37 -13.41
N GLU A 149 6.82 -5.33 -14.34
CA GLU A 149 7.93 -6.29 -14.41
C GLU A 149 9.27 -5.56 -14.57
N ARG A 150 9.35 -4.56 -15.46
CA ARG A 150 10.56 -3.76 -15.65
C ARG A 150 11.00 -3.03 -14.39
N LEU A 151 10.06 -2.42 -13.67
CA LEU A 151 10.37 -1.75 -12.41
C LEU A 151 10.80 -2.76 -11.32
N ARG A 152 10.37 -4.01 -11.41
CA ARG A 152 10.74 -5.07 -10.44
C ARG A 152 12.11 -5.71 -10.70
N PHE A 153 12.75 -5.48 -11.84
CA PHE A 153 14.10 -5.99 -12.10
C PHE A 153 15.14 -5.46 -11.11
N ARG A 154 16.21 -6.23 -10.90
CA ARG A 154 17.27 -5.89 -9.92
C ARG A 154 17.91 -4.53 -10.21
N LEU A 155 18.20 -4.23 -11.47
CA LEU A 155 18.76 -2.93 -11.84
C LEU A 155 17.79 -1.79 -11.49
N SER A 156 16.54 -1.87 -11.92
CA SER A 156 15.51 -0.86 -11.64
C SER A 156 15.33 -0.65 -10.15
N ARG A 157 15.24 -1.73 -9.37
CA ARG A 157 15.09 -1.65 -7.90
C ARG A 157 16.31 -1.06 -7.22
N THR A 158 17.51 -1.32 -7.74
CA THR A 158 18.74 -0.68 -7.26
C THR A 158 18.70 0.82 -7.52
N LEU A 159 18.32 1.23 -8.74
CA LEU A 159 18.20 2.65 -9.11
C LEU A 159 17.07 3.38 -8.36
N MET A 160 16.00 2.67 -7.98
CA MET A 160 14.90 3.17 -7.15
C MET A 160 15.25 3.30 -5.66
N SER A 161 16.30 2.62 -5.19
CA SER A 161 16.60 2.52 -3.75
C SER A 161 16.79 3.87 -3.05
N PRO A 162 17.46 4.90 -3.63
CA PRO A 162 17.56 6.21 -2.99
C PRO A 162 16.21 6.89 -2.77
N LEU A 163 15.34 6.83 -3.79
CA LEU A 163 13.99 7.39 -3.71
C LEU A 163 13.17 6.66 -2.64
N GLU A 164 13.20 5.33 -2.65
CA GLU A 164 12.51 4.52 -1.64
C GLU A 164 13.05 4.83 -0.23
N ALA A 165 14.39 4.95 -0.07
CA ALA A 165 15.01 5.30 1.21
C ALA A 165 14.57 6.69 1.72
N HIS A 166 14.51 7.69 0.84
CA HIS A 166 13.98 9.02 1.17
C HIS A 166 12.54 8.94 1.69
N LEU A 167 11.65 8.25 0.98
CA LEU A 167 10.24 8.14 1.35
C LEU A 167 10.04 7.27 2.62
N VAL A 168 10.84 6.21 2.79
CA VAL A 168 10.87 5.43 4.03
C VAL A 168 11.30 6.30 5.20
N SER A 169 12.30 7.17 5.03
CA SER A 169 12.72 8.11 6.07
C SER A 169 11.59 9.05 6.47
N ARG A 170 10.82 9.54 5.49
CA ARG A 170 9.62 10.36 5.72
C ARG A 170 8.53 9.58 6.47
N LEU A 171 8.33 8.29 6.17
CA LEU A 171 7.42 7.41 6.91
C LEU A 171 7.90 7.22 8.35
N VAL A 172 9.19 6.96 8.56
CA VAL A 172 9.80 6.80 9.90
C VAL A 172 9.57 8.04 10.76
N LEU A 173 9.74 9.24 10.20
CA LEU A 173 9.44 10.51 10.88
C LEU A 173 7.97 10.65 11.31
N ARG A 174 7.05 9.89 10.71
CA ARG A 174 5.62 9.83 11.06
C ARG A 174 5.26 8.57 11.87
N GLY A 175 6.25 7.88 12.44
CA GLY A 175 6.06 6.67 13.24
C GLY A 175 6.11 5.36 12.46
N GLY A 176 6.45 5.39 11.17
CA GLY A 176 6.49 4.23 10.28
C GLY A 176 5.18 3.96 9.52
N ILE A 177 4.20 4.86 9.65
CA ILE A 177 2.88 4.73 9.03
C ILE A 177 2.34 6.11 8.63
N VAL A 178 1.61 6.17 7.52
CA VAL A 178 0.95 7.41 7.05
C VAL A 178 -0.38 7.08 6.37
N THR A 179 -1.41 7.85 6.68
CA THR A 179 -2.71 7.76 6.01
C THR A 179 -2.70 8.47 4.66
N CYS A 180 -3.63 8.14 3.77
CA CYS A 180 -3.79 8.87 2.51
C CYS A 180 -4.05 10.38 2.71
N ARG A 181 -4.67 10.77 3.83
CA ARG A 181 -4.92 12.18 4.16
C ARG A 181 -3.64 12.93 4.47
N GLU A 182 -2.75 12.32 5.25
CA GLU A 182 -1.48 12.92 5.67
C GLU A 182 -0.47 13.03 4.51
N LEU A 183 -0.63 12.21 3.47
CA LEU A 183 0.14 12.34 2.24
C LEU A 183 -0.09 13.66 1.50
N ALA A 184 -1.16 14.40 1.79
CA ALA A 184 -1.37 15.74 1.23
C ALA A 184 -0.20 16.69 1.54
N ASP A 185 0.48 16.50 2.69
CA ASP A 185 1.65 17.29 3.08
C ASP A 185 2.87 17.08 2.15
N TRP A 186 2.82 16.07 1.27
CA TRP A 186 3.96 15.65 0.44
C TRP A 186 3.80 16.04 -1.02
N VAL A 187 2.72 16.75 -1.40
CA VAL A 187 2.44 17.12 -2.80
C VAL A 187 3.59 17.88 -3.46
N ASN A 188 4.36 18.64 -2.68
CA ASN A 188 5.50 19.43 -3.17
C ASN A 188 6.87 18.77 -2.88
N ASP A 189 6.91 17.47 -2.54
CA ASP A 189 8.18 16.78 -2.30
C ASP A 189 8.97 16.70 -3.62
N PRO A 190 10.20 17.25 -3.69
CA PRO A 190 11.00 17.24 -4.92
C PRO A 190 11.25 15.83 -5.48
N ALA A 191 11.31 14.82 -4.60
CA ALA A 191 11.52 13.44 -5.00
C ALA A 191 10.33 12.86 -5.78
N LEU A 192 9.15 13.44 -5.63
CA LEU A 192 7.95 13.04 -6.36
C LEU A 192 7.77 13.86 -7.65
N GLY A 193 8.39 15.04 -7.74
CA GLY A 193 8.30 15.92 -8.89
C GLY A 193 6.85 16.34 -9.16
N ARG A 194 6.32 16.00 -10.34
CA ARG A 194 4.92 16.30 -10.71
C ARG A 194 3.91 15.28 -10.20
N TYR A 195 4.35 14.19 -9.57
CA TYR A 195 3.46 13.09 -9.21
C TYR A 195 2.84 13.26 -7.83
N GLN A 196 1.61 12.79 -7.73
CA GLN A 196 0.85 12.78 -6.49
C GLN A 196 1.44 11.76 -5.51
N PRO A 197 1.54 12.08 -4.21
CA PRO A 197 2.21 11.22 -3.24
C PRO A 197 1.55 9.86 -3.06
N TRP A 198 0.22 9.79 -3.00
CA TRP A 198 -0.50 8.53 -2.87
C TRP A 198 -0.29 7.62 -4.08
N GLY A 199 -0.30 8.15 -5.30
CA GLY A 199 -0.08 7.35 -6.50
C GLY A 199 1.35 6.84 -6.55
N SER A 200 2.30 7.69 -6.17
CA SER A 200 3.72 7.38 -6.10
C SER A 200 4.01 6.27 -5.08
N LEU A 201 3.51 6.41 -3.85
CA LEU A 201 3.67 5.40 -2.80
C LEU A 201 2.94 4.10 -3.16
N ARG A 202 1.80 4.16 -3.87
CA ARG A 202 1.12 2.96 -4.36
C ARG A 202 1.94 2.21 -5.39
N LEU A 203 2.51 2.92 -6.37
CA LEU A 203 3.40 2.30 -7.35
C LEU A 203 4.60 1.66 -6.65
N LEU A 204 5.24 2.39 -5.73
CA LEU A 204 6.37 1.89 -4.94
C LEU A 204 5.98 0.72 -4.05
N ALA A 205 4.76 0.65 -3.52
CA ALA A 205 4.29 -0.50 -2.76
C ALA A 205 4.17 -1.76 -3.64
N ASP A 206 3.86 -1.61 -4.93
CA ASP A 206 3.72 -2.74 -5.86
C ASP A 206 5.07 -3.20 -6.46
N VAL A 207 6.10 -2.34 -6.51
CA VAL A 207 7.41 -2.65 -7.15
C VAL A 207 8.61 -2.62 -6.21
N GLY A 208 8.48 -1.93 -5.08
CA GLY A 208 9.47 -1.78 -4.03
C GLY A 208 9.48 -2.95 -3.06
N ARG A 209 10.19 -2.79 -1.94
CA ARG A 209 10.29 -3.82 -0.87
C ARG A 209 9.98 -3.29 0.52
N ARG A 210 10.09 -1.99 0.75
CA ARG A 210 10.09 -1.39 2.09
C ARG A 210 8.82 -0.62 2.40
N ILE A 211 8.06 -0.24 1.36
CA ILE A 211 6.79 0.45 1.51
C ILE A 211 5.69 -0.54 1.16
N HIS A 212 4.69 -0.64 2.01
CA HIS A 212 3.54 -1.48 1.82
C HIS A 212 2.27 -0.65 1.91
N ASN A 213 1.25 -1.02 1.14
CA ASN A 213 -0.06 -0.39 1.18
C ASN A 213 -1.08 -1.36 1.77
N TYR A 214 -1.81 -0.89 2.77
CA TYR A 214 -2.90 -1.62 3.41
C TYR A 214 -4.11 -0.71 3.48
N PHE A 215 -5.22 -1.15 2.89
CA PHE A 215 -6.45 -0.38 2.79
C PHE A 215 -6.18 1.05 2.29
N ASP A 216 -6.21 2.05 3.16
CA ASP A 216 -5.98 3.47 2.88
C ASP A 216 -4.86 4.10 3.71
N TYR A 217 -3.88 3.30 4.12
CA TYR A 217 -2.60 3.76 4.68
C TYR A 217 -1.40 3.08 4.03
N TYR A 218 -0.22 3.67 4.26
CA TYR A 218 1.08 3.14 3.84
C TYR A 218 1.95 2.95 5.06
N THR A 219 2.74 1.87 5.07
CA THR A 219 3.57 1.50 6.20
C THR A 219 4.88 0.88 5.76
N ILE A 220 5.87 0.93 6.65
CA ILE A 220 7.13 0.19 6.52
C ILE A 220 7.10 -1.15 7.26
N LEU A 221 5.99 -1.45 7.94
CA LEU A 221 5.80 -2.73 8.62
C LEU A 221 5.75 -3.86 7.59
N PRO A 222 6.51 -4.96 7.80
CA PRO A 222 6.41 -6.12 6.94
C PRO A 222 5.00 -6.71 6.91
N PRO A 223 4.54 -7.29 5.78
CA PRO A 223 3.20 -7.84 5.66
C PRO A 223 2.81 -8.88 6.71
N GLU A 224 3.75 -9.75 7.06
CA GLU A 224 3.58 -10.75 8.10
C GLU A 224 3.35 -10.11 9.48
N THR A 225 3.95 -8.96 9.75
CA THR A 225 3.76 -8.23 11.01
C THR A 225 2.38 -7.59 11.04
N VAL A 226 1.96 -6.95 9.95
CA VAL A 226 0.59 -6.39 9.83
C VAL A 226 -0.46 -7.49 10.04
N ALA A 227 -0.32 -8.62 9.36
CA ALA A 227 -1.26 -9.74 9.48
C ALA A 227 -1.35 -10.32 10.90
N ARG A 228 -0.21 -10.44 11.62
CA ARG A 228 -0.21 -10.89 13.03
C ARG A 228 -0.92 -9.91 13.95
N VAL A 229 -0.65 -8.61 13.81
CA VAL A 229 -1.30 -7.55 14.59
C VAL A 229 -2.81 -7.57 14.35
N GLU A 230 -3.24 -7.61 13.09
CA GLU A 230 -4.66 -7.65 12.71
C GLU A 230 -5.35 -8.90 13.29
N THR A 231 -4.74 -10.08 13.14
CA THR A 231 -5.30 -11.33 13.67
C THR A 231 -5.49 -11.25 15.19
N LYS A 232 -4.47 -10.81 15.94
CA LYS A 232 -4.57 -10.69 17.40
C LYS A 232 -5.56 -9.61 17.83
N ALA A 233 -5.62 -8.49 17.12
CA ALA A 233 -6.60 -7.44 17.39
C ALA A 233 -8.04 -7.96 17.20
N LEU A 234 -8.30 -8.64 16.08
CA LEU A 234 -9.60 -9.24 15.79
C LEU A 234 -9.99 -10.28 16.84
N GLU A 235 -9.09 -11.18 17.22
CA GLU A 235 -9.34 -12.17 18.27
C GLU A 235 -9.66 -11.52 19.62
N PHE A 236 -8.91 -10.48 19.99
CA PHE A 236 -9.14 -9.76 21.24
C PHE A 236 -10.49 -9.06 21.24
N LEU A 237 -10.80 -8.31 20.17
CA LEU A 237 -12.09 -7.62 20.05
C LEU A 237 -13.27 -8.60 19.91
N GLN A 238 -13.07 -9.79 19.34
CA GLN A 238 -14.10 -10.84 19.26
C GLN A 238 -14.48 -11.39 20.65
N ARG A 239 -13.52 -11.44 21.59
CA ARG A 239 -13.75 -11.93 22.96
C ARG A 239 -14.40 -10.88 23.86
N HIS A 240 -14.42 -9.61 23.45
CA HIS A 240 -14.99 -8.51 24.22
C HIS A 240 -16.25 -7.99 23.53
N ALA A 241 -17.39 -8.04 24.23
CA ALA A 241 -18.62 -7.45 23.73
C ALA A 241 -18.55 -5.91 23.69
N GLU A 242 -17.77 -5.33 24.60
CA GLU A 242 -17.69 -3.89 24.84
C GLU A 242 -16.54 -3.24 24.05
N PRO A 243 -16.65 -1.95 23.70
CA PRO A 243 -15.57 -1.19 23.09
C PRO A 243 -14.31 -1.20 23.95
N GLN A 244 -13.17 -1.42 23.31
CA GLN A 244 -11.89 -1.54 23.99
C GLN A 244 -11.04 -0.28 23.75
N PRO A 245 -10.52 0.37 24.80
CA PRO A 245 -9.70 1.56 24.63
C PRO A 245 -8.38 1.21 23.95
N LEU A 246 -7.81 2.17 23.20
CA LEU A 246 -6.53 2.00 22.51
C LEU A 246 -5.42 1.48 23.43
N ALA A 247 -5.35 1.98 24.66
CA ALA A 247 -4.33 1.57 25.64
C ALA A 247 -4.31 0.06 25.91
N SER A 248 -5.49 -0.59 25.98
CA SER A 248 -5.59 -2.04 26.15
C SER A 248 -5.05 -2.80 24.93
N LEU A 249 -5.33 -2.30 23.73
CA LEU A 249 -4.83 -2.88 22.48
C LEU A 249 -3.33 -2.65 22.32
N VAL A 250 -2.82 -1.48 22.73
CA VAL A 250 -1.37 -1.19 22.75
C VAL A 250 -0.64 -2.17 23.66
N ALA A 251 -1.12 -2.36 24.89
CA ALA A 251 -0.52 -3.30 25.83
C ALA A 251 -0.47 -4.74 25.28
N LEU A 252 -1.51 -5.15 24.54
CA LEU A 252 -1.58 -6.47 23.91
C LEU A 252 -0.67 -6.61 22.68
N LEU A 253 -0.68 -5.61 21.78
CA LEU A 253 -0.16 -5.73 20.42
C LEU A 253 1.25 -5.17 20.24
N GLN A 254 1.74 -4.37 21.20
CA GLN A 254 3.10 -3.83 21.17
C GLN A 254 4.19 -4.90 20.92
N PRO A 255 4.12 -6.12 21.52
CA PRO A 255 5.11 -7.17 21.24
C PRO A 255 5.15 -7.59 19.76
N GLU A 256 4.04 -7.51 19.03
CA GLU A 256 3.98 -7.92 17.62
C GLU A 256 4.62 -6.91 16.67
N LEU A 257 4.55 -5.62 17.02
CA LEU A 257 5.16 -4.55 16.24
C LEU A 257 6.70 -4.54 16.36
N GLY A 258 7.24 -5.20 17.39
CA GLY A 258 8.67 -5.32 17.62
C GLY A 258 9.39 -3.97 17.63
N HIS A 259 10.50 -3.88 16.91
CA HIS A 259 11.31 -2.65 16.81
C HIS A 259 10.90 -1.73 15.65
N TYR A 260 9.85 -2.08 14.89
CA TYR A 260 9.50 -1.38 13.66
C TYR A 260 8.63 -0.13 13.90
N ALA A 261 7.89 -0.08 15.01
CA ALA A 261 7.03 1.05 15.32
C ALA A 261 7.78 2.09 16.16
N GLY A 262 7.95 3.30 15.60
CA GLY A 262 8.52 4.43 16.34
C GLY A 262 7.54 4.93 17.39
N ASP A 263 6.29 5.01 16.97
CA ASP A 263 5.14 5.36 17.81
C ASP A 263 4.14 4.21 17.69
N CYS A 264 4.19 3.30 18.67
CA CYS A 264 3.34 2.11 18.73
C CYS A 264 1.86 2.48 18.81
N GLU A 265 1.53 3.46 19.64
CA GLU A 265 0.15 3.91 19.85
C GLU A 265 -0.45 4.45 18.56
N ARG A 266 0.26 5.38 17.89
CA ARG A 266 -0.19 5.91 16.61
C ARG A 266 -0.28 4.85 15.52
N THR A 267 0.68 3.92 15.49
CA THR A 267 0.70 2.83 14.50
C THR A 267 -0.52 1.95 14.64
N LEU A 268 -0.79 1.48 15.86
CA LEU A 268 -1.97 0.67 16.14
C LEU A 268 -3.25 1.45 15.91
N GLN A 269 -3.30 2.72 16.33
CA GLN A 269 -4.43 3.59 16.06
C GLN A 269 -4.75 3.55 14.57
N VAL A 270 -3.82 3.94 13.69
CA VAL A 270 -4.03 3.97 12.23
C VAL A 270 -4.42 2.60 11.69
N MET A 271 -3.73 1.53 12.07
CA MET A 271 -4.05 0.18 11.58
C MET A 271 -5.47 -0.25 11.92
N LEU A 272 -5.84 -0.14 13.20
CA LEU A 272 -7.14 -0.56 13.72
C LEU A 272 -8.26 0.31 13.18
N GLU A 273 -7.98 1.60 13.13
CA GLU A 273 -8.83 2.57 12.52
C GLU A 273 -9.17 2.10 11.11
N HIS A 274 -8.19 1.97 10.23
CA HIS A 274 -8.39 1.74 8.80
C HIS A 274 -8.76 0.30 8.41
N HIS A 275 -8.93 -0.60 9.39
CA HIS A 275 -9.31 -1.99 9.15
C HIS A 275 -10.81 -2.12 8.85
N PRO A 276 -11.22 -2.85 7.79
CA PRO A 276 -12.61 -2.88 7.32
C PRO A 276 -13.62 -3.54 8.27
N ALA A 277 -13.14 -4.40 9.17
CA ALA A 277 -13.99 -5.09 10.16
C ALA A 277 -14.02 -4.43 11.54
N ILE A 278 -13.19 -3.40 11.77
CA ILE A 278 -13.06 -2.74 13.06
C ILE A 278 -13.71 -1.37 12.96
N ASP A 279 -14.62 -1.10 13.90
CA ASP A 279 -15.18 0.23 14.09
C ASP A 279 -14.45 0.94 15.23
N ALA A 280 -14.40 2.26 15.15
CA ALA A 280 -13.78 3.10 16.16
C ALA A 280 -14.69 4.26 16.58
N THR A 281 -14.50 4.68 17.82
CA THR A 281 -15.20 5.81 18.44
C THR A 281 -14.29 7.04 18.47
N ARG A 282 -14.90 8.22 18.69
CA ARG A 282 -14.18 9.47 18.83
C ARG A 282 -13.35 9.56 20.12
N ASP A 283 -13.66 8.74 21.12
CA ASP A 283 -12.90 8.65 22.37
C ASP A 283 -11.69 7.71 22.29
N GLY A 284 -11.44 7.07 21.13
CA GLY A 284 -10.29 6.19 20.94
C GLY A 284 -10.55 4.73 21.34
N SER A 285 -11.81 4.31 21.45
CA SER A 285 -12.19 2.91 21.66
C SER A 285 -12.51 2.19 20.35
N PHE A 286 -12.19 0.90 20.27
CA PHE A 286 -12.31 0.04 19.09
C PHE A 286 -13.17 -1.20 19.35
N PHE A 287 -13.85 -1.71 18.33
CA PHE A 287 -14.72 -2.87 18.45
C PHE A 287 -15.03 -3.55 17.11
N LEU A 288 -15.57 -4.77 17.14
CA LEU A 288 -16.01 -5.47 15.93
C LEU A 288 -17.45 -5.12 15.57
N GLY A 289 -17.61 -4.39 14.46
CA GLY A 289 -18.81 -4.32 13.65
C GLY A 289 -20.16 -4.46 14.36
N THR A 290 -21.03 -5.31 13.81
CA THR A 290 -22.43 -5.48 14.24
C THR A 290 -22.59 -5.95 15.68
N LYS A 291 -21.69 -6.80 16.19
CA LYS A 291 -21.78 -7.35 17.55
C LYS A 291 -21.66 -6.27 18.62
N SER A 292 -20.68 -5.38 18.50
CA SER A 292 -20.46 -4.34 19.51
C SER A 292 -21.22 -3.05 19.19
N ALA A 293 -21.65 -2.83 17.95
CA ALA A 293 -22.68 -1.82 17.66
C ALA A 293 -23.94 -2.07 18.50
N ALA A 294 -24.28 -3.34 18.75
CA ALA A 294 -25.39 -3.75 19.61
C ALA A 294 -25.22 -3.27 21.07
N TRP A 295 -23.99 -3.21 21.58
CA TRP A 295 -23.68 -2.67 22.92
C TRP A 295 -24.02 -1.17 22.99
N PHE A 296 -23.57 -0.37 22.01
CA PHE A 296 -23.88 1.07 21.97
C PHE A 296 -25.38 1.34 21.85
N ILE A 297 -26.06 0.63 20.94
CA ILE A 297 -27.50 0.77 20.75
C ILE A 297 -28.25 0.39 22.03
N THR A 298 -27.83 -0.68 22.70
CA THR A 298 -28.39 -1.10 23.98
C THR A 298 -28.20 -0.03 25.06
N SER A 299 -27.00 0.55 25.18
CA SER A 299 -26.73 1.66 26.11
C SER A 299 -27.65 2.84 25.80
N LEU A 300 -27.71 3.30 24.55
CA LEU A 300 -28.55 4.43 24.14
C LEU A 300 -30.05 4.21 24.47
N LEU A 301 -30.57 3.01 24.20
CA LEU A 301 -31.97 2.68 24.49
C LEU A 301 -32.25 2.57 26.00
N LYS A 302 -31.30 2.04 26.78
CA LYS A 302 -31.41 1.99 28.24
C LYS A 302 -31.40 3.40 28.84
N ASP A 303 -30.47 4.25 28.38
CA ASP A 303 -30.31 5.62 28.85
C ASP A 303 -31.54 6.48 28.53
N ALA A 304 -32.15 6.27 27.36
CA ALA A 304 -33.36 7.00 26.96
C ALA A 304 -34.61 6.64 27.78
N GLY A 305 -34.67 5.43 28.35
CA GLY A 305 -35.78 4.95 29.19
C GLY A 305 -37.17 4.93 28.52
N SER A 306 -37.26 5.22 27.21
CA SER A 306 -38.49 5.48 26.47
C SER A 306 -38.36 5.04 25.01
N VAL A 307 -39.40 5.25 24.21
CA VAL A 307 -39.41 4.92 22.78
C VAL A 307 -38.52 5.90 22.01
N VAL A 308 -37.57 5.39 21.25
CA VAL A 308 -36.59 6.20 20.48
C VAL A 308 -36.81 6.02 18.98
N PRO A 309 -36.94 7.12 18.20
CA PRO A 309 -36.93 7.06 16.75
C PRO A 309 -35.58 6.59 16.18
N LEU A 310 -35.60 5.81 15.10
CA LEU A 310 -34.39 5.30 14.43
C LEU A 310 -33.42 6.41 14.04
N GLU A 311 -33.94 7.54 13.55
CA GLU A 311 -33.12 8.70 13.17
C GLU A 311 -32.36 9.28 14.37
N THR A 312 -33.03 9.32 15.54
CA THR A 312 -32.39 9.75 16.78
C THR A 312 -31.30 8.77 17.19
N LEU A 313 -31.58 7.46 17.21
CA LEU A 313 -30.57 6.43 17.50
C LEU A 313 -29.37 6.52 16.55
N GLN A 314 -29.62 6.72 15.25
CA GLN A 314 -28.55 6.84 14.27
C GLN A 314 -27.69 8.07 14.53
N ARG A 315 -28.31 9.22 14.76
CA ARG A 315 -27.59 10.46 15.05
C ARG A 315 -26.72 10.30 16.29
N GLU A 316 -27.28 9.82 17.40
CA GLU A 316 -26.53 9.61 18.66
C GLU A 316 -25.39 8.60 18.49
N TYR A 317 -25.64 7.49 17.79
CA TYR A 317 -24.61 6.51 17.47
C TYR A 317 -23.48 7.15 16.63
N ASN A 318 -23.82 7.81 15.52
CA ASN A 318 -22.84 8.39 14.59
C ASN A 318 -22.08 9.58 15.17
N GLN A 319 -22.63 10.27 16.17
CA GLN A 319 -21.92 11.30 16.93
C GLN A 319 -20.79 10.72 17.78
N ARG A 320 -20.91 9.47 18.24
CA ARG A 320 -19.86 8.77 19.00
C ARG A 320 -18.81 8.12 18.09
N MET A 321 -19.14 7.87 16.83
CA MET A 321 -18.24 7.22 15.87
C MET A 321 -17.37 8.22 15.10
N ILE A 322 -16.21 7.74 14.68
CA ILE A 322 -15.43 8.41 13.63
C ILE A 322 -16.14 8.28 12.27
N PRO A 323 -15.86 9.16 11.28
CA PRO A 323 -16.63 9.21 10.02
C PRO A 323 -16.82 7.88 9.29
N ARG A 324 -15.77 7.03 9.21
CA ARG A 324 -15.87 5.75 8.49
C ARG A 324 -16.57 4.63 9.24
N SER A 325 -16.73 4.76 10.56
CA SER A 325 -17.43 3.79 11.42
C SER A 325 -18.90 4.15 11.63
N GLN A 326 -19.35 5.27 11.05
CA GLN A 326 -20.74 5.66 11.04
C GLN A 326 -21.58 4.63 10.28
N LYS A 327 -22.80 4.41 10.76
CA LYS A 327 -23.73 3.44 10.17
C LYS A 327 -24.91 4.16 9.51
N SER A 328 -25.36 3.57 8.41
CA SER A 328 -26.61 3.97 7.75
C SER A 328 -27.83 3.51 8.56
N PRO A 329 -29.03 4.07 8.31
CA PRO A 329 -30.24 3.61 9.00
C PRO A 329 -30.47 2.11 8.78
N GLN A 330 -30.23 1.62 7.56
CA GLN A 330 -30.40 0.21 7.20
C GLN A 330 -29.44 -0.70 7.97
N ALA A 331 -28.18 -0.27 8.15
CA ALA A 331 -27.21 -1.03 8.93
C ALA A 331 -27.63 -1.13 10.40
N LEU A 332 -28.13 -0.04 11.00
CA LEU A 332 -28.61 -0.05 12.38
C LEU A 332 -29.88 -0.90 12.55
N VAL A 333 -30.79 -0.91 11.57
CA VAL A 333 -31.97 -1.80 11.59
C VAL A 333 -31.56 -3.27 11.64
N ARG A 334 -30.48 -3.67 10.93
CA ARG A 334 -29.97 -5.04 11.01
C ARG A 334 -29.47 -5.37 12.42
N VAL A 335 -28.68 -4.49 13.03
CA VAL A 335 -28.20 -4.67 14.42
C VAL A 335 -29.37 -4.73 15.41
N LEU A 336 -30.36 -3.85 15.26
CA LEU A 336 -31.57 -3.84 16.09
C LEU A 336 -32.37 -5.15 15.96
N GLY A 337 -32.40 -5.75 14.76
CA GLY A 337 -33.08 -7.02 14.51
C GLY A 337 -32.38 -8.24 15.15
N GLU A 338 -31.08 -8.12 15.44
CA GLU A 338 -30.29 -9.16 16.13
C GLU A 338 -30.39 -9.07 17.67
N LEU A 339 -30.97 -7.99 18.20
CA LEU A 339 -31.07 -7.73 19.65
C LEU A 339 -32.41 -8.25 20.22
N PRO A 340 -32.44 -9.38 20.95
CA PRO A 340 -33.69 -9.96 21.47
C PRO A 340 -34.39 -9.07 22.51
N SER A 341 -33.63 -8.21 23.19
CA SER A 341 -34.10 -7.26 24.20
C SER A 341 -34.54 -5.92 23.62
N VAL A 342 -34.64 -5.78 22.30
CA VAL A 342 -35.17 -4.58 21.63
C VAL A 342 -36.51 -4.91 20.98
N ALA A 343 -37.53 -4.10 21.28
CA ALA A 343 -38.84 -4.16 20.62
C ALA A 343 -38.96 -3.07 19.57
N ARG A 344 -39.49 -3.43 18.38
CA ARG A 344 -40.04 -2.44 17.45
C ARG A 344 -41.49 -2.18 17.81
N VAL A 345 -41.78 -0.99 18.33
CA VAL A 345 -43.12 -0.59 18.82
C VAL A 345 -43.92 0.22 17.78
N GLY A 346 -43.30 0.56 16.65
CA GLY A 346 -43.94 1.28 15.56
C GLY A 346 -43.07 1.40 14.31
N ALA A 347 -43.51 2.20 13.34
CA ALA A 347 -42.72 2.49 12.13
C ALA A 347 -41.49 3.32 12.51
N GLY A 348 -40.31 2.68 12.52
CA GLY A 348 -39.05 3.34 12.89
C GLY A 348 -38.91 3.67 14.38
N LEU A 349 -39.75 3.09 15.25
CA LEU A 349 -39.74 3.32 16.69
C LEU A 349 -39.25 2.07 17.44
N TYR A 350 -38.24 2.25 18.28
CA TYR A 350 -37.58 1.15 19.02
C TYR A 350 -37.56 1.45 20.52
N GLN A 351 -37.68 0.39 21.33
CA GLN A 351 -37.65 0.49 22.79
C GLN A 351 -36.90 -0.70 23.39
N TRP A 352 -36.19 -0.48 24.49
CA TRP A 352 -35.62 -1.55 25.30
C TRP A 352 -36.71 -2.32 26.06
N ARG A 353 -36.75 -3.66 25.94
CA ARG A 353 -37.63 -4.52 26.73
C ARG A 353 -37.09 -4.64 28.15
N LYS A 354 -37.86 -4.23 29.14
CA LYS A 354 -37.56 -4.55 30.54
C LYS A 354 -37.70 -6.06 30.71
N ALA A 355 -36.71 -6.71 31.34
CA ALA A 355 -36.79 -8.13 31.63
C ALA A 355 -38.06 -8.41 32.45
N GLY A 356 -38.98 -9.23 31.92
CA GLY A 356 -40.26 -9.57 32.57
C GLY A 356 -41.53 -9.02 31.92
N GLN A 357 -41.41 -8.33 30.77
CA GLN A 357 -42.51 -8.05 29.82
C GLN A 357 -42.23 -8.77 28.51
#